data_AF-A0A0B7IJT8-F1
#
_entry.id   AF-A0A0B7IJT8-F1
#
_cell.length_a   1.000
_cell.length_b   1.000
_cell.length_c   1.000
_cell.angle_alpha   90.00
_cell.angle_beta   90.00
_cell.angle_gamma   90.00
#
_symmetry.space_group_name_H-M   'P 1'
#
loop_
_entity.id
_entity.type
_entity.pdbx_description
1 polymer ?
#
loop_
_entity_poly.entity_id
_entity_poly.type
_entity_poly.pdbx_seq_one_letter_code
_entity_poly.pdbx_strand_id
1 'polypeptide(L)' 'MGFDSVDKLAEASVDFILSAGAAITKSTCYKNSPQARKAAEEAIYWATEKLKKENVT' A
#
# COMPACT_ATOMS: atom_id res chain seq x y z
N MET A 1 3.78 9.51 -3.07
CA MET A 1 3.39 8.54 -2.03
C MET A 1 4.59 7.96 -1.28
N GLY A 2 5.84 8.08 -1.80
CA GLY A 2 7.05 7.85 -0.98
C GLY A 2 7.51 6.39 -0.87
N PHE A 3 6.81 5.45 -1.51
CA PHE A 3 7.22 4.04 -1.59
C PHE A 3 8.17 3.85 -2.77
N ASP A 4 9.47 3.97 -2.51
CA ASP A 4 10.56 3.73 -3.47
C ASP A 4 11.30 2.40 -3.22
N SER A 5 10.85 1.63 -2.24
CA SER A 5 11.42 0.35 -1.80
C SER A 5 10.32 -0.57 -1.28
N VAL A 6 10.59 -1.88 -1.33
CA VAL A 6 9.65 -2.91 -0.84
C VAL A 6 9.52 -2.82 0.68
N ASP A 7 10.60 -2.52 1.40
CA ASP A 7 10.59 -2.29 2.85
C ASP A 7 9.60 -1.19 3.25
N LYS A 8 9.68 -0.02 2.59
CA LYS A 8 8.75 1.08 2.86
C LYS A 8 7.30 0.74 2.52
N LEU A 9 7.06 -0.12 1.52
CA LEU A 9 5.71 -0.58 1.20
C LEU A 9 5.18 -1.58 2.24
N ALA A 10 6.03 -2.46 2.76
CA ALA A 10 5.66 -3.43 3.80
C ALA A 10 5.32 -2.75 5.14
N GLU A 11 5.96 -1.62 5.44
CA GLU A 11 5.69 -0.82 6.64
C GLU A 11 4.50 0.16 6.48
N ALA A 12 3.94 0.26 5.27
CA ALA A 12 2.86 1.19 4.99
C ALA A 12 1.55 0.80 5.68
N SER A 13 0.71 1.80 5.97
CA SER A 13 -0.69 1.57 6.36
C SER A 13 -1.63 1.75 5.17
N VAL A 14 -2.70 0.95 5.15
CA VAL A 14 -3.78 1.03 4.15
C VAL A 14 -4.36 2.45 4.10
N ASP A 15 -4.61 3.06 5.26
CA ASP A 15 -5.20 4.40 5.33
C ASP A 15 -4.29 5.50 4.77
N PHE A 16 -2.96 5.35 4.91
CA PHE A 16 -2.01 6.26 4.28
C PHE A 16 -2.07 6.13 2.75
N ILE A 17 -2.06 4.90 2.22
CA ILE A 17 -2.15 4.64 0.77
C ILE A 17 -3.44 5.24 0.20
N LEU A 18 -4.57 5.01 0.88
CA LEU A 18 -5.87 5.54 0.48
C LEU A 18 -5.91 7.07 0.52
N SER A 19 -5.40 7.68 1.59
CA SER A 19 -5.36 9.14 1.74
C SER A 19 -4.46 9.80 0.70
N ALA A 20 -3.29 9.22 0.45
CA ALA A 20 -2.35 9.71 -0.53
C ALA A 20 -2.88 9.54 -1.97
N GLY A 21 -3.56 8.43 -2.28
CA GLY A 21 -4.21 8.23 -3.57
C GLY A 21 -5.35 9.21 -3.81
N ALA A 22 -6.14 9.53 -2.78
CA ALA A 22 -7.16 10.58 -2.85
C ALA A 22 -6.55 11.97 -3.10
N ALA A 23 -5.42 12.28 -2.45
CA ALA A 23 -4.71 13.54 -2.64
C ALA A 23 -4.13 13.68 -4.07
N ILE A 24 -3.53 12.61 -4.60
CA ILE A 24 -2.96 12.57 -5.96
C ILE A 24 -4.04 12.74 -7.02
N THR A 25 -5.15 12.01 -6.88
CA THR A 25 -6.26 12.03 -7.84
C THR A 25 -7.18 13.23 -7.67
N LYS A 26 -7.00 14.02 -6.60
CA LYS A 26 -7.93 15.08 -6.16
C LYS A 26 -9.37 14.59 -6.03
N SER A 27 -9.56 13.32 -5.67
CA SER A 27 -10.85 12.67 -5.58
C SER A 27 -11.01 11.92 -4.26
N THR A 28 -12.12 12.18 -3.56
CA THR A 28 -12.48 11.45 -2.35
C THR A 28 -12.99 10.04 -2.63
N CYS A 29 -13.34 9.72 -3.88
CA CYS A 29 -13.83 8.40 -4.26
C CYS A 29 -12.77 7.32 -4.03
N TYR A 30 -11.48 7.66 -4.17
CA TYR A 30 -10.38 6.72 -4.01
C TYR A 30 -10.31 6.18 -2.57
N LYS A 31 -10.32 7.06 -1.56
CA LYS A 31 -10.22 6.64 -0.15
C LYS A 31 -11.44 5.86 0.37
N ASN A 32 -12.57 5.98 -0.32
CA ASN A 32 -13.83 5.30 0.03
C ASN A 32 -14.08 4.04 -0.81
N SER A 33 -13.24 3.74 -1.80
CA SER A 33 -13.43 2.60 -2.69
C SER A 33 -13.04 1.29 -1.99
N PRO A 34 -13.96 0.31 -1.88
CA PRO A 34 -13.61 -1.03 -1.39
C PRO A 34 -12.53 -1.70 -2.23
N GLN A 35 -12.52 -1.43 -3.54
CA GLN A 35 -11.51 -1.95 -4.47
C GLN A 35 -10.13 -1.34 -4.18
N ALA A 36 -10.05 -0.03 -3.96
CA ALA A 36 -8.79 0.64 -3.60
C ALA A 36 -8.26 0.14 -2.26
N ARG A 37 -9.14 -0.08 -1.27
CA ARG A 37 -8.77 -0.65 0.02
C ARG A 37 -8.15 -2.04 -0.13
N LYS A 38 -8.84 -2.94 -0.84
CA LYS A 38 -8.34 -4.30 -1.09
C LYS A 38 -7.01 -4.27 -1.85
N ALA A 39 -6.86 -3.40 -2.84
CA ALA A 39 -5.61 -3.25 -3.57
C ALA A 39 -4.44 -2.80 -2.67
N ALA A 40 -4.68 -1.88 -1.73
CA ALA A 40 -3.69 -1.44 -0.76
C ALA A 40 -3.31 -2.56 0.23
N GLU A 41 -4.29 -3.31 0.73
CA GLU A 41 -4.09 -4.47 1.61
C GLU A 41 -3.22 -5.54 0.93
N GLU A 42 -3.56 -5.92 -0.30
CA GLU A 42 -2.81 -6.92 -1.07
C GLU A 42 -1.39 -6.46 -1.41
N ALA A 43 -1.20 -5.17 -1.70
CA ALA A 43 0.13 -4.62 -1.96
C ALA A 43 1.05 -4.69 -0.73
N ILE A 44 0.53 -4.34 0.46
CA ILE A 44 1.25 -4.44 1.73
C ILE A 44 1.54 -5.90 2.06
N TYR A 45 0.55 -6.79 1.90
CA TYR A 45 0.71 -8.22 2.13
C TYR A 45 1.81 -8.82 1.23
N TRP A 46 1.76 -8.53 -0.08
CA TRP A 46 2.78 -8.97 -1.02
C TRP A 46 4.18 -8.48 -0.63
N ALA A 47 4.32 -7.21 -0.25
CA ALA A 47 5.60 -6.63 0.15
C ALA A 47 6.15 -7.33 1.41
N THR A 48 5.27 -7.57 2.39
CA THR A 48 5.63 -8.28 3.62
C THR A 48 6.09 -9.71 3.34
N GLU A 49 5.36 -10.45 2.49
CA GLU A 49 5.72 -11.82 2.13
C GLU A 49 7.01 -11.89 1.30
N LYS A 50 7.27 -10.88 0.46
CA LYS A 50 8.52 -10.77 -0.29
C LYS A 50 9.72 -10.66 0.66
N LEU A 51 9.68 -9.76 1.63
CA LEU A 51 10.78 -9.56 2.58
C LEU A 51 11.00 -10.79 3.46
N LYS A 52 9.92 -11.47 3.87
CA LYS A 52 10.05 -12.75 4.60
C LYS A 52 10.80 -13.80 3.79
N LYS A 53 10.53 -13.94 2.49
CA LYS A 53 11.22 -14.90 1.63
C LYS A 53 12.70 -14.56 1.46
N GLU A 54 13.03 -13.28 1.35
CA GLU A 54 14.41 -12.80 1.22
C GLU A 54 15.22 -13.05 2.50
N ASN A 55 14.60 -12.96 3.69
CA ASN A 55 15.25 -13.22 4.98
C ASN A 55 15.38 -14.71 5.35
N VAL A 56 14.80 -15.61 4.56
CA VAL A 56 14.85 -17.07 4.77
C VAL A 56 15.84 -17.74 3.80
N THR A 57 16.40 -16.98 2.85
CA THR A 57 17.40 -17.45 1.87
C THR A 57 18.79 -16.99 2.28
#